data_AF-A0A958CKP7-F1
#
_entry.id   AF-A0A958CKP7-F1
#
_cell.length_a   1.000
_cell.length_b   1.000
_cell.length_c   1.000
_cell.angle_alpha   90.00
_cell.angle_beta   90.00
_cell.angle_gamma   90.00
#
_symmetry.space_group_name_H-M   'P 1'
#
loop_
_entity.id
_entity.type
_entity.pdbx_description
1 polymer ?
#
loop_
_entity_poly.entity_id
_entity_poly.type
_entity_poly.pdbx_seq_one_letter_code
_entity_poly.pdbx_strand_id
1 'polypeptide(L)'
;MTRQTRAAAVMPLLLIVMTALLLAGCGGSQGLAPVSSQPLVARTRVPVLFHDAAETTFLQPAEPLTDGPAANLHGLYGSSGAGDTSLGLCRLEGGQLLCRQYATTGLDAAGPLLVEASGEVSGSTFSVGNWQPLDWDEAGQRAVAQAELETRAAELASYQWDAIARPEYADSTKWFKGDEARFSALPLALYAYDMAGKRIVWRAQGWEFPQQEHLVHRYPVVYIVTDPAGKKPPEVYATIEGYVEE
;
A
#
# COMPACT_ATOMS: atom_id res chain seq x y z
N MET A 1 -2.46 13.50 -75.41
CA MET A 1 -1.36 12.92 -74.61
C MET A 1 -1.21 11.47 -75.02
N THR A 2 -0.14 11.15 -75.76
CA THR A 2 -0.01 9.87 -76.49
C THR A 2 1.42 9.34 -76.43
N ARG A 3 1.51 8.03 -76.12
CA ARG A 3 2.49 7.00 -76.51
C ARG A 3 3.90 6.92 -75.85
N GLN A 4 4.06 5.82 -75.10
CA GLN A 4 5.05 4.71 -75.26
C GLN A 4 6.33 4.95 -76.08
N THR A 5 7.52 4.54 -75.58
CA THR A 5 8.18 3.22 -75.85
C THR A 5 9.60 3.07 -75.25
N ARG A 6 9.90 1.86 -74.71
CA ARG A 6 11.12 0.98 -74.80
C ARG A 6 12.49 1.53 -74.33
N ALA A 7 13.30 0.87 -73.48
CA ALA A 7 13.81 -0.52 -73.30
C ALA A 7 15.28 -0.70 -73.78
N ALA A 8 16.03 -1.53 -73.03
CA ALA A 8 17.31 -2.24 -73.29
C ALA A 8 18.38 -1.88 -72.22
N ALA A 9 18.80 -2.77 -71.31
CA ALA A 9 19.44 -4.09 -71.42
C ALA A 9 20.89 -4.04 -71.92
N VAL A 10 21.85 -4.35 -71.04
CA VAL A 10 23.17 -4.89 -71.40
C VAL A 10 23.64 -5.87 -70.31
N MET A 11 23.79 -7.12 -70.73
CA MET A 11 24.58 -8.19 -70.12
C MET A 11 25.98 -8.13 -70.78
N PRO A 12 27.05 -8.74 -70.23
CA PRO A 12 27.34 -10.10 -70.68
C PRO A 12 28.00 -11.05 -69.67
N LEU A 13 27.87 -12.30 -70.06
CA LEU A 13 28.28 -13.60 -69.53
C LEU A 13 29.75 -13.96 -69.89
N LEU A 14 30.29 -14.99 -69.21
CA LEU A 14 31.39 -15.93 -69.56
C LEU A 14 32.69 -15.70 -68.74
N LEU A 15 33.42 -16.69 -68.18
CA LEU A 15 33.65 -18.11 -68.51
C LEU A 15 34.48 -18.80 -67.38
N ILE A 16 34.46 -20.15 -67.29
CA ILE A 16 35.50 -21.11 -66.78
C ILE A 16 35.41 -21.48 -65.27
N VAL A 17 34.86 -22.63 -64.87
CA VAL A 17 35.33 -24.04 -64.93
C VAL A 17 36.33 -24.41 -63.83
N MET A 18 35.89 -25.38 -63.00
CA MET A 18 36.62 -26.40 -62.23
C MET A 18 38.11 -26.19 -61.90
N THR A 19 38.50 -26.44 -60.64
CA THR A 19 39.15 -27.71 -60.22
C THR A 19 39.83 -27.53 -58.85
N ALA A 20 39.49 -28.45 -57.94
CA ALA A 20 40.18 -28.92 -56.73
C ALA A 20 41.35 -28.13 -56.13
N LEU A 21 41.28 -27.88 -54.82
CA LEU A 21 42.30 -28.31 -53.87
C LEU A 21 41.75 -28.29 -52.43
N LEU A 22 41.39 -29.48 -51.97
CA LEU A 22 41.34 -29.84 -50.55
C LEU A 22 42.77 -29.82 -49.99
N LEU A 23 42.96 -29.16 -48.84
CA LEU A 23 43.95 -29.42 -47.79
C LEU A 23 43.43 -28.67 -46.55
N ALA A 24 42.72 -29.35 -45.64
CA ALA A 24 43.28 -30.05 -44.49
C ALA A 24 43.91 -29.10 -43.46
N GLY A 25 43.29 -29.00 -42.27
CA GLY A 25 43.85 -28.23 -41.16
C GLY A 25 42.92 -28.06 -39.96
N CYS A 26 42.63 -29.17 -39.29
CA CYS A 26 42.47 -29.30 -37.83
C CYS A 26 41.54 -28.35 -37.06
N GLY A 27 40.53 -28.97 -36.43
CA GLY A 27 40.10 -28.59 -35.09
C GLY A 27 38.66 -28.11 -35.01
N GLY A 28 37.86 -28.79 -34.19
CA GLY A 28 36.56 -28.28 -33.76
C GLY A 28 35.45 -29.28 -33.95
N SER A 29 35.43 -30.30 -33.09
CA SER A 29 34.22 -31.08 -32.81
C SER A 29 33.05 -30.12 -32.57
N GLN A 30 32.07 -30.17 -33.47
CA GLN A 30 30.80 -29.46 -33.33
C GLN A 30 30.02 -30.09 -32.18
N GLY A 31 30.25 -29.60 -30.98
CA GLY A 31 29.35 -29.79 -29.85
C GLY A 31 28.11 -28.94 -30.06
N LEU A 32 26.97 -29.61 -30.05
CA LEU A 32 25.64 -29.03 -29.83
C LEU A 32 25.74 -27.85 -28.85
N ALA A 33 25.32 -26.67 -29.26
CA ALA A 33 25.21 -25.54 -28.34
C ALA A 33 24.25 -25.96 -27.21
N PRO A 34 24.68 -25.93 -25.93
CA PRO A 34 23.80 -26.28 -24.84
C PRO A 34 22.67 -25.26 -24.80
N VAL A 35 21.43 -25.77 -24.84
CA VAL A 35 20.26 -25.02 -24.41
C VAL A 35 20.54 -24.66 -22.95
N SER A 36 20.93 -23.41 -22.74
CA SER A 36 21.09 -22.86 -21.40
C SER A 36 19.70 -22.76 -20.79
N SER A 37 19.29 -23.80 -20.07
CA SER A 37 18.27 -23.72 -19.06
C SER A 37 18.83 -22.89 -17.91
N GLN A 38 18.95 -21.58 -18.12
CA GLN A 38 19.04 -20.67 -16.99
C GLN A 38 17.76 -20.86 -16.18
N PRO A 39 17.86 -21.20 -14.89
CA PRO A 39 16.70 -21.09 -14.04
C PRO A 39 16.23 -19.64 -14.16
N LEU A 40 14.93 -19.42 -14.35
CA LEU A 40 14.32 -18.12 -14.06
C LEU A 40 14.87 -17.71 -12.70
N VAL A 41 15.76 -16.73 -12.68
CA VAL A 41 16.19 -16.09 -11.44
C VAL A 41 14.89 -15.58 -10.83
N ALA A 42 14.54 -16.18 -9.69
CA ALA A 42 13.36 -15.83 -8.93
C ALA A 42 13.27 -14.31 -8.87
N ARG A 43 12.07 -13.81 -9.22
CA ARG A 43 11.67 -12.41 -9.13
C ARG A 43 12.40 -11.78 -7.94
N THR A 44 13.15 -10.72 -8.21
CA THR A 44 13.67 -9.79 -7.22
C THR A 44 12.60 -9.64 -6.15
N ARG A 45 12.84 -10.21 -4.97
CA ARG A 45 11.95 -10.01 -3.82
C ARG A 45 12.03 -8.53 -3.54
N VAL A 46 11.02 -7.79 -4.02
CA VAL A 46 10.63 -6.52 -3.41
C VAL A 46 10.61 -6.82 -1.90
N PRO A 47 11.29 -6.01 -1.06
CA PRO A 47 11.22 -6.23 0.38
C PRO A 47 9.75 -6.41 0.76
N VAL A 48 9.48 -7.37 1.65
CA VAL A 48 8.13 -7.63 2.13
C VAL A 48 7.71 -6.39 2.91
N LEU A 49 7.03 -5.46 2.23
CA LEU A 49 6.38 -4.28 2.82
C LEU A 49 4.95 -4.64 3.25
N PHE A 50 4.73 -5.93 3.49
CA PHE A 50 3.53 -6.50 4.04
C PHE A 50 3.84 -6.90 5.47
N HIS A 51 3.17 -6.27 6.42
CA HIS A 51 3.43 -6.41 7.83
C HIS A 51 2.26 -7.11 8.50
N ASP A 52 2.57 -8.16 9.24
CA ASP A 52 1.62 -8.83 10.11
C ASP A 52 1.49 -8.03 11.39
N ALA A 53 0.28 -7.57 11.70
CA ALA A 53 -0.05 -7.05 13.02
C ALA A 53 -1.07 -7.99 13.67
N ALA A 54 -0.77 -8.44 14.89
CA ALA A 54 -1.72 -9.20 15.67
C ALA A 54 -3.05 -8.44 15.79
N GLU A 55 -4.14 -9.19 15.95
CA GLU A 55 -5.49 -8.65 16.01
C GLU A 55 -5.57 -7.49 17.00
N THR A 56 -6.09 -6.35 16.54
CA THR A 56 -6.20 -5.09 17.31
C THR A 56 -4.88 -4.50 17.82
N THR A 57 -3.70 -4.99 17.39
CA THR A 57 -2.41 -4.47 17.86
C THR A 57 -1.77 -3.44 16.95
N PHE A 58 -2.26 -3.26 15.73
CA PHE A 58 -1.73 -2.22 14.85
C PHE A 58 -1.99 -0.83 15.43
N LEU A 59 -3.23 -0.58 15.87
CA LEU A 59 -3.60 0.64 16.57
C LEU A 59 -3.29 0.51 18.05
N GLN A 60 -2.48 1.41 18.58
CA GLN A 60 -2.18 1.44 20.01
C GLN A 60 -2.37 2.87 20.55
N PRO A 61 -2.71 3.03 21.84
CA PRO A 61 -2.80 4.35 22.44
C PRO A 61 -1.42 5.01 22.49
N ALA A 62 -1.31 6.25 22.01
CA ALA A 62 -0.12 7.05 22.19
C ALA A 62 -0.06 7.70 23.58
N GLU A 63 1.16 8.00 24.03
CA GLU A 63 1.40 8.81 25.23
C GLU A 63 0.72 10.19 25.12
N PRO A 64 0.23 10.76 26.25
CA PRO A 64 -0.29 12.11 26.26
C PRO A 64 0.79 13.12 25.89
N LEU A 65 0.38 14.19 25.22
CA LEU A 65 1.14 15.42 25.18
C LEU A 65 1.26 15.99 26.60
N THR A 66 2.38 16.63 26.88
CA THR A 66 2.54 17.40 28.11
C THR A 66 1.56 18.58 28.08
N ASP A 67 0.87 18.82 29.20
CA ASP A 67 0.03 19.99 29.38
C ASP A 67 0.84 21.28 29.17
N GLY A 68 0.19 22.28 28.56
CA GLY A 68 0.80 23.56 28.23
C GLY A 68 0.76 23.89 26.73
N PRO A 69 1.56 24.87 26.27
CA PRO A 69 1.54 25.33 24.90
C PRO A 69 2.14 24.28 23.95
N ALA A 70 1.44 24.00 22.86
CA ALA A 70 1.88 23.14 21.78
C ALA A 70 1.84 23.89 20.44
N ALA A 71 2.87 23.69 19.61
CA ALA A 71 3.01 24.36 18.33
C ALA A 71 3.34 23.36 17.22
N ASN A 72 2.87 23.67 16.01
CA ASN A 72 3.13 22.93 14.77
C ASN A 72 2.74 21.44 14.89
N LEU A 73 1.60 21.16 15.54
CA LEU A 73 1.05 19.82 15.60
C LEU A 73 0.40 19.49 14.26
N HIS A 74 0.86 18.42 13.61
CA HIS A 74 0.24 17.91 12.39
C HIS A 74 -0.69 16.75 12.74
N GLY A 75 -1.93 16.76 12.27
CA GLY A 75 -2.85 15.70 12.63
C GLY A 75 -4.06 15.62 11.72
N LEU A 76 -4.86 14.58 11.95
CA LEU A 76 -6.16 14.44 11.30
C LEU A 76 -7.23 15.06 12.21
N TYR A 77 -7.82 16.16 11.75
CA TYR A 77 -8.99 16.73 12.39
C TYR A 77 -10.25 16.06 11.85
N GLY A 78 -11.23 15.75 12.70
CA GLY A 78 -12.52 15.19 12.29
C GLY A 78 -13.49 15.02 13.46
N SER A 79 -14.69 14.50 13.17
CA SER A 79 -15.64 14.13 14.24
C SER A 79 -15.24 12.81 14.89
N SER A 80 -15.25 12.80 16.22
CA SER A 80 -15.30 11.57 17.00
C SER A 80 -16.67 10.92 16.81
N GLY A 81 -16.79 9.61 17.04
CA GLY A 81 -18.06 8.88 16.93
C GLY A 81 -19.19 9.42 17.81
N ALA A 82 -18.90 10.32 18.75
CA ALA A 82 -19.89 11.01 19.59
C ALA A 82 -20.41 12.34 19.00
N GLY A 83 -19.93 12.76 17.82
CA GLY A 83 -20.28 14.03 17.20
C GLY A 83 -19.39 15.22 17.62
N ASP A 84 -18.53 15.03 18.62
CA ASP A 84 -17.56 16.05 19.05
C ASP A 84 -16.37 16.11 18.09
N THR A 85 -15.81 17.30 17.87
CA THR A 85 -14.64 17.48 17.01
C THR A 85 -13.35 17.15 17.76
N SER A 86 -12.42 16.51 17.06
CA SER A 86 -11.16 16.05 17.64
C SER A 86 -10.00 16.19 16.68
N LEU A 87 -8.80 16.33 17.26
CA LEU A 87 -7.52 16.24 16.56
C LEU A 87 -6.86 14.92 16.92
N GLY A 88 -6.76 14.03 15.94
CA GLY A 88 -6.01 12.77 16.01
C GLY A 88 -4.54 13.00 15.70
N LEU A 89 -3.68 12.72 16.67
CA LEU A 89 -2.23 12.76 16.55
C LEU A 89 -1.70 11.34 16.55
N CYS A 90 -1.00 10.96 15.48
CA CYS A 90 -0.47 9.61 15.33
C CYS A 90 1.00 9.57 14.95
N ARG A 91 1.66 8.48 15.30
CA ARG A 91 3.05 8.18 14.95
C ARG A 91 3.22 6.70 14.66
N LEU A 92 3.88 6.37 13.55
CA LEU A 92 4.17 4.98 13.20
C LEU A 92 5.53 4.57 13.80
N GLU A 93 5.53 3.59 14.71
CA GLU A 93 6.73 3.07 15.37
C GLU A 93 6.72 1.54 15.42
N GLY A 94 7.80 0.90 14.95
CA GLY A 94 7.94 -0.56 15.04
C GLY A 94 6.81 -1.35 14.35
N GLY A 95 6.13 -0.76 13.37
CA GLY A 95 4.98 -1.36 12.69
C GLY A 95 3.64 -1.22 13.44
N GLN A 96 3.59 -0.37 14.47
CA GLN A 96 2.37 0.02 15.17
C GLN A 96 2.09 1.50 14.90
N LEU A 97 0.81 1.84 14.76
CA LEU A 97 0.33 3.21 14.71
C LEU A 97 -0.15 3.62 16.09
N LEU A 98 0.68 4.39 16.78
CA LEU A 98 0.36 4.97 18.07
C LEU A 98 -0.49 6.22 17.83
N CYS A 99 -1.74 6.22 18.28
CA CYS A 99 -2.67 7.34 18.07
C CYS A 99 -3.25 7.85 19.39
N ARG A 100 -3.50 9.16 19.44
CA ARG A 100 -4.30 9.78 20.51
C ARG A 100 -5.17 10.88 19.94
N GLN A 101 -6.42 10.91 20.39
CA GLN A 101 -7.38 11.95 20.03
C GLN A 101 -7.47 12.98 21.16
N TYR A 102 -7.52 14.25 20.78
CA TYR A 102 -7.78 15.37 21.69
C TYR A 102 -9.07 16.03 21.27
N ALA A 103 -10.01 16.20 22.19
CA ALA A 103 -11.20 17.00 21.94
C ALA A 103 -10.76 18.44 21.63
N THR A 104 -11.29 19.05 20.58
CA THR A 104 -10.87 20.38 20.14
C THR A 104 -11.89 21.44 20.48
N THR A 105 -11.41 22.61 20.92
CA THR A 105 -12.22 23.84 20.97
C THR A 105 -11.59 24.89 20.06
N GLY A 106 -12.39 25.53 19.21
CA GLY A 106 -11.94 26.61 18.32
C GLY A 106 -11.43 26.18 16.94
N LEU A 107 -11.40 24.87 16.65
CA LEU A 107 -11.20 24.37 15.30
C LEU A 107 -12.58 24.17 14.64
N ASP A 108 -12.98 25.12 13.80
CA ASP A 108 -14.23 25.07 13.04
C ASP A 108 -13.92 24.84 11.57
N ALA A 109 -13.84 23.56 11.20
CA ALA A 109 -13.58 23.15 9.83
C ALA A 109 -14.52 22.00 9.43
N ALA A 110 -14.86 21.95 8.14
CA ALA A 110 -15.53 20.80 7.56
C ALA A 110 -14.48 19.72 7.26
N GLY A 111 -14.50 18.60 7.99
CA GLY A 111 -13.52 17.53 7.82
C GLY A 111 -13.98 16.20 8.40
N PRO A 112 -13.40 15.09 7.90
CA PRO A 112 -11.98 14.79 8.13
C PRO A 112 -11.01 15.59 7.25
N LEU A 113 -9.99 16.21 7.84
CA LEU A 113 -8.96 16.96 7.11
C LEU A 113 -7.60 16.96 7.82
N LEU A 114 -6.50 17.03 7.05
CA LEU A 114 -5.15 17.16 7.62
C LEU A 114 -4.85 18.61 7.96
N VAL A 115 -4.46 18.86 9.21
CA VAL A 115 -4.20 20.20 9.72
C VAL A 115 -2.80 20.33 10.28
N GLU A 116 -2.29 21.56 10.25
CA GLU A 116 -1.30 22.06 11.18
C GLU A 116 -2.01 22.94 12.21
N ALA A 117 -1.80 22.69 13.49
CA ALA A 117 -2.43 23.43 14.57
C ALA A 117 -1.46 23.80 15.70
N SER A 118 -1.74 24.91 16.36
CA SER A 118 -1.06 25.35 17.58
C SER A 118 -2.07 25.86 18.60
N GLY A 119 -1.73 25.76 19.88
CA GLY A 119 -2.68 26.01 20.96
C GLY A 119 -2.20 25.54 22.33
N GLU A 120 -3.14 25.28 23.23
CA GLU A 120 -2.89 24.84 24.61
C GLU A 120 -3.47 23.44 24.82
N VAL A 121 -2.66 22.53 25.36
CA VAL A 121 -3.10 21.19 25.80
C VAL A 121 -3.44 21.22 27.28
N SER A 122 -4.60 20.67 27.63
CA SER A 122 -4.98 20.40 29.02
C SER A 122 -5.70 19.06 29.11
N GLY A 123 -5.00 18.05 29.64
CA GLY A 123 -5.50 16.68 29.74
C GLY A 123 -5.80 16.07 28.37
N SER A 124 -7.09 15.81 28.09
CA SER A 124 -7.57 15.25 26.82
C SER A 124 -8.13 16.30 25.86
N THR A 125 -7.97 17.59 26.18
CA THR A 125 -8.50 18.70 25.39
C THR A 125 -7.37 19.51 24.78
N PHE A 126 -7.55 19.94 23.53
CA PHE A 126 -6.67 20.85 22.83
C PHE A 126 -7.42 22.12 22.43
N SER A 127 -7.05 23.23 23.06
CA SER A 127 -7.61 24.54 22.77
C SER A 127 -6.86 25.16 21.60
N VAL A 128 -7.49 25.21 20.44
CA VAL A 128 -6.83 25.63 19.19
C VAL A 128 -6.75 27.15 19.14
N GLY A 129 -5.53 27.68 19.12
CA GLY A 129 -5.25 29.11 18.99
C GLY A 129 -5.06 29.54 17.53
N ASN A 130 -4.42 28.69 16.72
CA ASN A 130 -4.27 28.89 15.29
C ASN A 130 -4.25 27.53 14.57
N TRP A 131 -4.75 27.50 13.34
CA TRP A 131 -4.67 26.30 12.50
C TRP A 131 -4.75 26.64 11.02
N GLN A 132 -4.27 25.72 10.19
CA GLN A 132 -4.41 25.77 8.74
C GLN A 132 -4.52 24.34 8.17
N PRO A 133 -5.27 24.15 7.08
CA PRO A 133 -5.23 22.89 6.35
C PRO A 133 -3.83 22.70 5.76
N LEU A 134 -3.35 21.46 5.78
CA LEU A 134 -2.15 21.08 5.02
C LEU A 134 -2.53 20.95 3.55
N ASP A 135 -1.76 21.58 2.67
CA ASP A 135 -1.89 21.39 1.22
C ASP A 135 -1.24 20.06 0.82
N TRP A 136 -2.01 19.19 0.18
CA TRP A 136 -1.54 17.88 -0.27
C TRP A 136 -2.43 17.33 -1.39
N ASP A 137 -1.83 16.50 -2.23
CA ASP A 137 -2.52 15.83 -3.33
C ASP A 137 -3.29 14.61 -2.82
N GLU A 138 -4.43 14.83 -2.17
CA GLU A 138 -5.26 13.76 -1.62
C GLU A 138 -5.66 12.74 -2.70
N ALA A 139 -6.10 13.21 -3.86
CA ALA A 139 -6.56 12.34 -4.94
C ALA A 139 -5.41 11.47 -5.48
N GLY A 140 -4.23 12.05 -5.70
CA GLY A 140 -3.05 11.30 -6.12
C GLY A 140 -2.56 10.32 -5.06
N GLN A 141 -2.53 10.72 -3.79
CA GLN A 141 -2.13 9.82 -2.69
C GLN A 141 -3.12 8.66 -2.49
N ARG A 142 -4.43 8.92 -2.66
CA ARG A 142 -5.44 7.86 -2.64
C ARG A 142 -5.26 6.90 -3.81
N ALA A 143 -4.97 7.41 -5.00
CA ALA A 143 -4.70 6.57 -6.18
C ALA A 143 -3.46 5.69 -5.98
N VAL A 144 -2.39 6.22 -5.36
CA VAL A 144 -1.20 5.44 -4.99
C VAL A 144 -1.54 4.33 -4.00
N ALA A 145 -2.30 4.64 -2.95
CA ALA A 145 -2.73 3.65 -1.97
C ALA A 145 -3.64 2.57 -2.59
N GLN A 146 -4.57 2.98 -3.45
CA GLN A 146 -5.46 2.08 -4.18
C GLN A 146 -4.68 1.12 -5.10
N ALA A 147 -3.68 1.62 -5.82
CA ALA A 147 -2.82 0.79 -6.67
C ALA A 147 -2.00 -0.23 -5.85
N GLU A 148 -1.52 0.14 -4.65
CA GLU A 148 -0.85 -0.82 -3.76
C GLU A 148 -1.84 -1.89 -3.27
N LEU A 149 -3.06 -1.50 -2.89
CA LEU A 149 -4.10 -2.45 -2.47
C LEU A 149 -4.39 -3.49 -3.57
N GLU A 150 -4.56 -3.03 -4.81
CA GLU A 150 -4.75 -3.88 -5.98
C GLU A 150 -3.58 -4.83 -6.20
N THR A 151 -2.35 -4.33 -6.04
CA THR A 151 -1.13 -5.14 -6.17
C THR A 151 -1.04 -6.24 -5.12
N ARG A 152 -1.57 -6.00 -3.91
CA ARG A 152 -1.53 -6.94 -2.78
C ARG A 152 -2.78 -7.79 -2.62
N ALA A 153 -3.81 -7.57 -3.44
CA ALA A 153 -5.11 -8.22 -3.26
C ALA A 153 -5.03 -9.76 -3.28
N ALA A 154 -4.24 -10.35 -4.19
CA ALA A 154 -4.05 -11.80 -4.26
C ALA A 154 -3.33 -12.36 -3.02
N GLU A 155 -2.36 -11.61 -2.49
CA GLU A 155 -1.62 -11.96 -1.27
C GLU A 155 -2.56 -11.90 -0.06
N LEU A 156 -3.35 -10.83 0.08
CA LEU A 156 -4.39 -10.68 1.11
C LEU A 156 -5.47 -11.77 1.04
N ALA A 157 -5.88 -12.16 -0.16
CA ALA A 157 -6.91 -13.18 -0.37
C ALA A 157 -6.47 -14.58 0.06
N SER A 158 -5.17 -14.88 -0.05
CA SER A 158 -4.57 -16.16 0.34
C SER A 158 -3.91 -16.14 1.73
N TYR A 159 -4.00 -15.00 2.43
CA TYR A 159 -3.36 -14.79 3.72
C TYR A 159 -3.96 -15.67 4.83
N GLN A 160 -3.10 -16.16 5.74
CA GLN A 160 -3.50 -16.96 6.91
C GLN A 160 -3.97 -16.05 8.04
N TRP A 161 -5.19 -15.54 7.91
CA TRP A 161 -5.78 -14.60 8.87
C TRP A 161 -5.87 -15.17 10.31
N ASP A 162 -5.94 -16.49 10.47
CA ASP A 162 -5.95 -17.14 11.78
C ASP A 162 -4.62 -17.02 12.54
N ALA A 163 -3.51 -16.81 11.83
CA ALA A 163 -2.19 -16.64 12.44
C ALA A 163 -2.07 -15.33 13.25
N ILE A 164 -2.87 -14.32 12.90
CA ILE A 164 -2.91 -13.03 13.59
C ILE A 164 -4.17 -12.85 14.45
N ALA A 165 -5.13 -13.77 14.39
CA ALA A 165 -6.33 -13.73 15.21
C ALA A 165 -6.01 -13.95 16.69
N ARG A 166 -6.84 -13.40 17.58
CA ARG A 166 -6.80 -13.79 19.00
C ARG A 166 -7.07 -15.31 19.12
N PRO A 167 -6.41 -16.01 20.06
CA PRO A 167 -6.48 -17.48 20.15
C PRO A 167 -7.91 -18.05 20.19
N GLU A 168 -8.82 -17.39 20.89
CA GLU A 168 -10.24 -17.77 21.02
C GLU A 168 -11.01 -17.72 19.70
N TYR A 169 -10.52 -16.97 18.70
CA TYR A 169 -11.17 -16.78 17.40
C TYR A 169 -10.38 -17.36 16.23
N ALA A 170 -9.23 -18.00 16.49
CA ALA A 170 -8.41 -18.57 15.42
C ALA A 170 -9.22 -19.57 14.57
N ASP A 171 -10.07 -20.38 15.19
CA ASP A 171 -10.85 -21.40 14.48
C ASP A 171 -11.95 -20.83 13.57
N SER A 172 -12.66 -19.77 13.96
CA SER A 172 -13.62 -19.10 13.05
C SER A 172 -12.88 -18.45 11.89
N THR A 173 -11.74 -17.85 12.19
CA THR A 173 -10.92 -17.12 11.22
C THR A 173 -10.30 -18.04 10.17
N LYS A 174 -9.96 -19.29 10.52
CA LYS A 174 -9.49 -20.31 9.55
C LYS A 174 -10.48 -20.57 8.42
N TRP A 175 -11.78 -20.40 8.67
CA TRP A 175 -12.81 -20.61 7.67
C TRP A 175 -13.05 -19.40 6.76
N PHE A 176 -12.38 -18.28 7.05
CA PHE A 176 -12.42 -17.11 6.18
C PHE A 176 -11.86 -17.45 4.82
N LYS A 177 -12.60 -17.07 3.79
CA LYS A 177 -12.16 -17.16 2.41
C LYS A 177 -11.97 -15.76 1.89
N GLY A 178 -10.71 -15.35 1.75
CA GLY A 178 -10.37 -14.12 1.08
C GLY A 178 -10.82 -14.16 -0.39
N ASP A 179 -11.10 -12.97 -0.92
CA ASP A 179 -11.51 -12.77 -2.31
C ASP A 179 -10.68 -11.61 -2.87
N GLU A 180 -9.85 -11.92 -3.86
CA GLU A 180 -8.93 -10.96 -4.49
C GLU A 180 -9.69 -9.76 -5.07
N ALA A 181 -10.79 -10.00 -5.79
CA ALA A 181 -11.55 -8.93 -6.42
C ALA A 181 -12.23 -8.02 -5.38
N ARG A 182 -12.66 -8.60 -4.24
CA ARG A 182 -13.20 -7.80 -3.13
C ARG A 182 -12.11 -7.02 -2.42
N PHE A 183 -10.94 -7.60 -2.16
CA PHE A 183 -9.82 -6.88 -1.56
C PHE A 183 -9.31 -5.75 -2.44
N SER A 184 -9.18 -5.96 -3.74
CA SER A 184 -8.73 -4.92 -4.69
C SER A 184 -9.67 -3.73 -4.75
N ALA A 185 -10.95 -3.90 -4.40
CA ALA A 185 -11.98 -2.88 -4.51
C ALA A 185 -12.41 -2.27 -3.17
N LEU A 186 -11.68 -2.53 -2.06
CA LEU A 186 -12.08 -1.96 -0.77
C LEU A 186 -11.96 -0.43 -0.78
N PRO A 187 -12.97 0.29 -0.27
CA PRO A 187 -12.89 1.74 -0.17
C PRO A 187 -11.83 2.15 0.86
N LEU A 188 -10.91 3.01 0.43
CA LEU A 188 -9.90 3.60 1.31
C LEU A 188 -10.41 4.91 1.91
N ALA A 189 -10.36 5.00 3.24
CA ALA A 189 -10.62 6.22 3.98
C ALA A 189 -9.31 6.78 4.54
N LEU A 190 -9.16 8.11 4.54
CA LEU A 190 -8.09 8.76 5.29
C LEU A 190 -8.29 8.48 6.78
N TYR A 191 -7.29 7.85 7.40
CA TYR A 191 -7.40 7.37 8.77
C TYR A 191 -6.49 8.12 9.74
N ALA A 192 -5.24 8.39 9.34
CA ALA A 192 -4.30 9.12 10.20
C ALA A 192 -3.18 9.78 9.40
N TYR A 193 -2.41 10.62 10.11
CA TYR A 193 -1.16 11.18 9.65
C TYR A 193 -0.04 10.78 10.62
N ASP A 194 0.99 10.10 10.12
CA ASP A 194 2.20 9.80 10.88
C ASP A 194 3.07 11.06 10.94
N MET A 195 3.02 11.77 12.06
CA MET A 195 3.74 13.03 12.25
C MET A 195 5.25 12.89 12.13
N ALA A 196 5.81 11.77 12.62
CA ALA A 196 7.26 11.58 12.65
C ALA A 196 7.81 11.29 11.26
N GLY A 197 7.12 10.42 10.50
CA GLY A 197 7.48 10.07 9.14
C GLY A 197 6.97 11.02 8.07
N LYS A 198 6.03 11.92 8.41
CA LYS A 198 5.25 12.75 7.47
C LYS A 198 4.51 11.92 6.43
N ARG A 199 3.88 10.82 6.86
CA ARG A 199 3.21 9.84 5.99
C ARG A 199 1.70 9.84 6.20
N ILE A 200 0.97 9.47 5.15
CA ILE A 200 -0.49 9.32 5.17
C ILE A 200 -0.80 7.87 5.51
N VAL A 201 -1.79 7.66 6.39
CA VAL A 201 -2.31 6.32 6.68
C VAL A 201 -3.74 6.24 6.16
N TRP A 202 -3.95 5.32 5.23
CA TRP A 202 -5.25 4.95 4.71
C TRP A 202 -5.74 3.69 5.41
N ARG A 203 -7.05 3.58 5.64
CA ARG A 203 -7.69 2.38 6.19
C ARG A 203 -8.70 1.85 5.19
N ALA A 204 -8.63 0.56 4.92
CA ALA A 204 -9.66 -0.22 4.22
C ALA A 204 -10.15 -1.31 5.16
N GLN A 205 -11.47 -1.42 5.31
CA GLN A 205 -12.11 -2.49 6.06
C GLN A 205 -12.75 -3.45 5.08
N GLY A 206 -12.45 -4.74 5.24
CA GLY A 206 -13.08 -5.81 4.48
C GLY A 206 -14.46 -6.16 5.00
N TRP A 207 -14.84 -7.41 4.78
CA TRP A 207 -16.15 -7.94 5.17
C TRP A 207 -16.05 -8.86 6.38
N GLU A 208 -17.19 -9.16 6.96
CA GLU A 208 -17.24 -9.91 8.20
C GLU A 208 -16.62 -11.30 8.08
N PHE A 209 -15.86 -11.70 9.09
CA PHE A 209 -15.41 -13.07 9.30
C PHE A 209 -16.61 -13.98 9.61
N PRO A 210 -16.53 -15.30 9.33
CA PRO A 210 -17.55 -16.24 9.77
C PRO A 210 -17.77 -16.15 11.29
N GLN A 211 -19.02 -15.92 11.72
CA GLN A 211 -19.36 -15.79 13.13
C GLN A 211 -19.15 -17.12 13.87
N GLN A 212 -18.54 -17.02 15.06
CA GLN A 212 -18.49 -18.11 16.05
C GLN A 212 -19.53 -17.91 17.15
N GLU A 213 -19.79 -16.65 17.52
CA GLU A 213 -20.79 -16.22 18.48
C GLU A 213 -21.63 -15.10 17.86
N HIS A 214 -22.93 -15.06 18.16
CA HIS A 214 -23.89 -14.14 17.52
C HIS A 214 -23.64 -12.65 17.79
N LEU A 215 -22.81 -12.32 18.79
CA LEU A 215 -22.56 -10.95 19.21
C LEU A 215 -21.18 -10.45 18.80
N VAL A 216 -20.31 -11.30 18.24
CA VAL A 216 -18.92 -10.93 17.93
C VAL A 216 -18.78 -10.68 16.43
N HIS A 217 -18.57 -9.42 16.08
CA HIS A 217 -18.37 -8.96 14.70
C HIS A 217 -16.90 -8.66 14.47
N ARG A 218 -16.31 -9.26 13.43
CA ARG A 218 -14.88 -9.14 13.12
C ARG A 218 -14.67 -8.92 11.64
N TYR A 219 -13.66 -8.14 11.26
CA TYR A 219 -13.37 -7.80 9.87
C TYR A 219 -11.85 -7.78 9.63
N PRO A 220 -11.36 -8.21 8.45
CA PRO A 220 -10.00 -7.95 8.07
C PRO A 220 -9.86 -6.46 7.79
N VAL A 221 -8.81 -5.85 8.32
CA VAL A 221 -8.51 -4.43 8.14
C VAL A 221 -7.12 -4.30 7.55
N VAL A 222 -7.01 -3.47 6.53
CA VAL A 222 -5.78 -3.18 5.82
C VAL A 222 -5.46 -1.71 5.99
N TYR A 223 -4.27 -1.43 6.50
CA TYR A 223 -3.71 -0.09 6.55
C TYR A 223 -2.66 0.06 5.46
N ILE A 224 -2.74 1.16 4.71
CA ILE A 224 -1.75 1.50 3.67
C ILE A 224 -1.11 2.81 4.05
N VAL A 225 0.20 2.79 4.26
CA VAL A 225 0.99 3.96 4.62
C VAL A 225 1.71 4.47 3.37
N THR A 226 1.39 5.69 2.93
CA THR A 226 2.04 6.33 1.77
C THR A 226 2.91 7.51 2.21
N ASP A 227 4.02 7.71 1.51
CA ASP A 227 4.86 8.91 1.64
C ASP A 227 4.48 9.93 0.56
N PRO A 228 3.86 11.07 0.90
CA PRO A 228 3.51 12.11 -0.07
C PRO A 228 4.70 12.64 -0.86
N ALA A 229 5.91 12.57 -0.32
CA ALA A 229 7.11 12.99 -1.04
C ALA A 229 7.58 11.95 -2.07
N GLY A 230 6.97 10.76 -2.11
CA GLY A 230 7.32 9.67 -3.03
C GLY A 230 8.72 9.10 -2.81
N LYS A 231 9.34 9.34 -1.64
CA LYS A 231 10.71 8.90 -1.35
C LYS A 231 10.75 7.48 -0.80
N LYS A 232 9.64 7.02 -0.22
CA LYS A 232 9.47 5.65 0.28
C LYS A 232 8.34 4.94 -0.46
N PRO A 233 8.49 3.63 -0.74
CA PRO A 233 7.39 2.83 -1.25
C PRO A 233 6.26 2.74 -0.22
N PRO A 234 5.00 2.50 -0.65
CA PRO A 234 3.90 2.23 0.27
C PRO A 234 4.16 1.00 1.15
N GLU A 235 3.70 1.06 2.39
CA GLU A 235 3.73 -0.06 3.35
C GLU A 235 2.30 -0.54 3.62
N VAL A 236 2.09 -1.85 3.70
CA VAL A 236 0.79 -2.48 3.92
C VAL A 236 0.83 -3.24 5.25
N TYR A 237 -0.14 -2.97 6.11
CA TYR A 237 -0.32 -3.64 7.39
C TYR A 237 -1.67 -4.33 7.40
N ALA A 238 -1.68 -5.65 7.61
CA ALA A 238 -2.91 -6.43 7.74
C ALA A 238 -3.16 -6.76 9.21
N THR A 239 -4.39 -6.53 9.66
CA THR A 239 -4.83 -6.86 11.01
C THR A 239 -6.30 -7.28 11.01
N ILE A 240 -6.81 -7.68 12.16
CA ILE A 240 -8.23 -7.94 12.39
C ILE A 240 -8.72 -6.91 13.41
N GLU A 241 -9.90 -6.34 13.13
CA GLU A 241 -10.62 -5.50 14.08
C GLU A 241 -12.03 -6.07 14.30
N GLY A 242 -12.61 -5.81 15.46
CA GLY A 242 -13.94 -6.28 15.79
C GLY A 242 -14.53 -5.60 17.01
N TYR A 243 -15.81 -5.85 17.24
CA TYR A 243 -16.57 -5.37 18.38
C TYR A 243 -17.57 -6.43 18.84
N VAL A 244 -18.10 -6.25 20.05
CA VAL A 244 -19.16 -7.09 20.61
C VAL A 244 -20.43 -6.25 20.66
N GLU A 245 -21.53 -6.76 20.11
CA GLU A 245 -22.86 -6.18 20.29
C GLU A 245 -23.40 -6.54 21.68
N GLU A 246 -23.90 -5.54 22.42
CA GLU A 246 -24.53 -5.71 23.74
C GLU A 246 -26.05 -5.93 23.64
#